data_AF-A0A925KK78-F1
#
_entry.id   AF-A0A925KK78-F1
#
_cell.length_a   1.000
_cell.length_b   1.000
_cell.length_c   1.000
_cell.angle_alpha   90.00
_cell.angle_beta   90.00
_cell.angle_gamma   90.00
#
_symmetry.space_group_name_H-M   'P 1'
#
loop_
_entity.id
_entity.type
_entity.pdbx_description
1 polymer ?
#
loop_
_entity_poly.entity_id
_entity_poly.type
_entity_poly.pdbx_seq_one_letter_code
_entity_poly.pdbx_strand_id
1 'polypeptide(L)'
;MKKADDIDPLDRKFSLASLSGKGVRGKYYSRVKKGSNLVRLSPEVAHLFPTEAAVNQALLSLAELSKSLPHLTKRPASSRAKAPRAR
;
A
#
# COMPACT_ATOMS: atom_id res chain seq x y z
N MET A 1 -10.27 9.13 -28.41
CA MET A 1 -9.62 10.04 -27.45
C MET A 1 -9.64 9.34 -26.09
N LYS A 2 -8.49 8.90 -25.55
CA LYS A 2 -8.45 8.28 -24.21
C LYS A 2 -8.56 9.37 -23.14
N LYS A 3 -9.34 9.14 -22.09
CA LYS A 3 -9.55 10.10 -20.99
C LYS A 3 -8.25 10.25 -20.21
N ALA A 4 -8.05 11.42 -19.60
CA ALA A 4 -6.85 11.73 -18.81
C ALA A 4 -6.68 10.85 -17.56
N ASP A 5 -7.73 10.12 -17.17
CA ASP A 5 -7.75 9.26 -16.00
C ASP A 5 -7.20 7.84 -16.27
N ASP A 6 -6.99 7.45 -17.53
CA ASP A 6 -6.44 6.14 -17.93
C ASP A 6 -4.90 6.14 -18.06
N ILE A 7 -4.23 7.22 -17.67
CA ILE A 7 -2.77 7.32 -17.75
C ILE A 7 -2.20 6.79 -16.43
N ASP A 8 -1.66 5.58 -16.45
CA ASP A 8 -0.87 5.06 -15.34
C ASP A 8 0.30 6.03 -15.07
N PRO A 9 0.36 6.64 -13.87
CA PRO A 9 1.38 7.64 -13.55
C PRO A 9 2.81 7.08 -13.57
N LEU A 10 2.99 5.76 -13.61
CA LEU A 10 4.29 5.08 -13.63
C LEU A 10 4.54 4.28 -14.92
N ASP A 11 3.75 4.51 -15.97
CA ASP A 11 3.93 3.81 -17.25
C ASP A 11 5.37 3.98 -17.76
N ARG A 12 6.07 2.85 -17.96
CA ARG A 12 7.47 2.82 -18.42
C ARG A 12 7.67 3.50 -19.78
N LYS A 13 6.58 3.80 -20.49
CA LYS A 13 6.58 4.47 -21.80
C LYS A 13 6.01 5.89 -21.76
N PHE A 14 6.30 6.66 -20.72
CA PHE A 14 6.07 8.11 -20.79
C PHE A 14 6.88 8.71 -21.95
N SER A 15 6.20 9.14 -23.01
CA SER A 15 6.78 9.85 -24.15
C SER A 15 6.30 11.29 -24.11
N LEU A 16 7.22 12.26 -24.15
CA LEU A 16 6.86 13.69 -24.27
C LEU A 16 6.00 13.98 -25.50
N ALA A 17 6.07 13.15 -26.55
CA ALA A 17 5.22 13.26 -27.74
C ALA A 17 3.74 12.96 -27.46
N SER A 18 3.43 12.24 -26.37
CA SER A 18 2.05 11.95 -25.95
C SER A 18 1.41 13.11 -25.18
N LEU A 19 2.18 14.14 -24.81
CA LEU A 19 1.65 15.35 -24.17
C LEU A 19 0.97 16.23 -25.22
N SER A 20 -0.37 16.19 -25.25
CA SER A 20 -1.16 17.12 -26.05
C SER A 20 -1.13 18.51 -25.42
N GLY A 21 -0.32 19.43 -25.97
CA GLY A 21 -0.36 20.87 -25.66
C GLY A 21 0.98 21.48 -25.24
N LYS A 22 1.00 22.81 -25.06
CA LYS A 22 2.17 23.55 -24.54
C LYS A 22 2.30 23.28 -23.04
N GLY A 23 3.47 22.82 -22.59
CA GLY A 23 3.74 22.61 -21.17
C GLY A 23 3.62 23.90 -20.36
N VAL A 24 2.76 23.92 -19.35
CA VAL A 24 2.55 25.08 -18.46
C VAL A 24 3.35 24.88 -17.17
N ARG A 25 4.28 25.81 -16.89
CA ARG A 25 5.10 25.77 -15.67
C ARG A 25 4.21 25.85 -14.44
N GLY A 26 4.35 24.91 -13.52
CA GLY A 26 3.62 24.89 -12.25
C GLY A 26 2.17 24.36 -12.30
N LYS A 27 1.71 23.79 -13.42
CA LYS A 27 0.34 23.26 -13.57
C LYS A 27 -0.13 22.34 -12.42
N TYR A 28 0.80 21.54 -11.86
CA TYR A 28 0.53 20.61 -10.76
C TYR A 28 1.27 20.97 -9.46
N TYR A 29 1.91 22.15 -9.38
CA TYR A 29 2.74 22.55 -8.24
C TYR A 29 1.95 22.52 -6.93
N SER A 30 0.75 23.09 -6.92
CA SER A 30 -0.11 23.11 -5.72
C SER A 30 -0.59 21.71 -5.30
N ARG A 31 -0.67 20.74 -6.22
CA ARG A 31 -1.04 19.36 -5.90
C ARG A 31 0.13 18.61 -5.28
N VAL A 32 1.32 18.76 -5.86
CA VAL A 32 2.56 18.16 -5.33
C VAL A 32 2.91 18.76 -3.96
N LYS A 33 2.74 20.08 -3.78
CA LYS A 33 2.99 20.78 -2.51
C LYS A 33 2.07 20.32 -1.37
N LYS A 34 0.86 19.84 -1.69
CA LYS A 34 -0.06 19.25 -0.70
C LYS A 34 0.40 17.87 -0.19
N GLY A 35 1.47 17.32 -0.76
CA GLY A 35 1.92 15.97 -0.54
C GLY A 35 1.28 15.03 -1.55
N SER A 36 2.12 14.30 -2.28
CA SER A 36 1.71 13.16 -3.09
C SER A 36 2.26 11.89 -2.43
N ASN A 37 1.40 10.90 -2.19
CA ASN A 37 1.82 9.61 -1.63
C ASN A 37 2.36 8.70 -2.76
N LEU A 38 3.49 9.08 -3.35
CA LEU A 38 4.19 8.23 -4.31
C LEU A 38 5.04 7.22 -3.54
N VAL A 39 4.67 5.95 -3.63
CA VAL A 39 5.41 4.84 -3.02
C VAL A 39 6.07 4.03 -4.13
N ARG A 40 7.40 3.97 -4.12
CA ARG A 40 8.15 3.15 -5.06
C ARG A 40 8.20 1.71 -4.55
N LEU A 41 7.64 0.78 -5.31
CA LEU A 41 7.74 -0.65 -5.03
C LEU A 41 9.14 -1.17 -5.40
N SER A 42 9.58 -2.23 -4.71
CA SER A 42 10.75 -2.98 -5.15
C SER A 42 10.49 -3.61 -6.51
N PRO A 43 11.53 -3.84 -7.34
CA PRO A 43 11.35 -4.43 -8.68
C PRO A 43 10.61 -5.76 -8.63
N GLU A 44 10.93 -6.63 -7.67
CA GLU A 44 10.31 -7.94 -7.50
C GLU A 44 8.81 -7.83 -7.22
N VAL A 45 8.42 -6.93 -6.31
CA VAL A 45 7.00 -6.71 -5.97
C VAL A 45 6.25 -6.11 -7.16
N ALA A 46 6.87 -5.19 -7.91
CA ALA A 46 6.27 -4.62 -9.11
C ALA A 46 6.10 -5.65 -10.25
N HIS A 47 6.97 -6.67 -10.32
CA HIS A 47 6.82 -7.78 -11.26
C HIS A 47 5.66 -8.71 -10.89
N LEU A 48 5.42 -8.93 -9.59
CA LEU A 48 4.34 -9.77 -9.08
C LEU A 48 2.98 -9.06 -9.11
N PHE A 49 2.97 -7.75 -8.88
CA PHE A 49 1.77 -6.92 -8.84
C PHE A 49 1.89 -5.76 -9.84
N PRO A 50 1.46 -5.96 -11.09
CA PRO A 50 1.63 -4.96 -12.15
C PRO A 50 0.78 -3.68 -11.95
N THR A 51 -0.24 -3.72 -11.08
CA THR A 51 -1.18 -2.62 -10.88
C THR A 51 -1.35 -2.28 -9.40
N GLU A 52 -1.65 -1.01 -9.13
CA GLU A 52 -1.98 -0.55 -7.77
C GLU A 52 -3.18 -1.30 -7.19
N ALA A 53 -4.20 -1.57 -8.01
CA ALA A 53 -5.39 -2.32 -7.60
C ALA A 53 -5.02 -3.72 -7.07
N ALA A 54 -4.09 -4.42 -7.73
CA ALA A 54 -3.66 -5.75 -7.30
C ALA A 54 -2.90 -5.71 -5.97
N VAL A 55 -2.03 -4.71 -5.76
CA VAL A 55 -1.32 -4.52 -4.49
C VAL A 55 -2.31 -4.25 -3.35
N ASN A 56 -3.22 -3.30 -3.56
CA ASN A 56 -4.18 -2.91 -2.54
C ASN A 56 -5.13 -4.06 -2.18
N GLN A 57 -5.61 -4.81 -3.17
CA GLN A 57 -6.42 -6.00 -2.92
C GLN A 57 -5.65 -7.05 -2.10
N ALA A 58 -4.40 -7.36 -2.44
CA ALA A 58 -3.59 -8.31 -1.69
C ALA A 58 -3.40 -7.89 -0.21
N LEU A 59 -3.11 -6.62 0.02
CA LEU A 59 -2.97 -6.08 1.38
C LEU A 59 -4.29 -6.09 2.15
N LEU A 60 -5.41 -5.79 1.50
CA LEU A 60 -6.74 -5.86 2.11
C LEU A 60 -7.10 -7.30 2.50
N SER A 61 -6.87 -8.26 1.60
CA SER A 61 -7.09 -9.68 1.90
C SER A 61 -6.22 -10.16 3.05
N LEU A 62 -4.95 -9.72 3.13
CA LEU A 62 -4.08 -10.02 4.27
C LEU A 62 -4.61 -9.41 5.57
N ALA A 63 -5.11 -8.18 5.53
CA ALA A 63 -5.72 -7.53 6.68
C ALA A 63 -6.97 -8.28 7.16
N GLU A 64 -7.82 -8.77 6.25
CA GLU A 64 -8.99 -9.60 6.57
C GLU A 64 -8.59 -10.93 7.23
N LEU A 65 -7.59 -11.62 6.67
CA LEU A 65 -7.06 -12.85 7.25
C LEU A 65 -6.52 -12.60 8.67
N SER A 66 -5.81 -11.49 8.88
CA SER A 66 -5.26 -11.15 10.20
C SER A 66 -6.34 -10.94 11.27
N LYS A 67 -7.53 -10.43 10.89
CA LYS A 67 -8.66 -10.25 11.80
C LYS A 67 -9.32 -11.58 12.19
N SER A 68 -9.28 -12.56 11.27
CA SER A 68 -9.85 -13.89 11.51
C SER A 68 -8.92 -14.79 12.32
N LEU A 69 -7.62 -14.51 12.37
CA LEU A 69 -6.68 -15.28 13.16
C LEU A 69 -6.85 -14.94 14.65
N PRO A 70 -6.95 -15.94 15.55
CA PRO A 70 -6.95 -15.68 16.98
C PRO A 70 -5.64 -14.95 17.33
N HIS A 71 -5.74 -13.83 18.05
CA HIS A 71 -4.57 -13.09 18.54
C HIS A 71 -3.60 -14.08 19.20
N LEU A 72 -2.46 -14.34 18.56
CA LEU A 72 -1.55 -15.44 18.89
C LEU A 72 -0.77 -15.22 20.20
N THR A 73 -1.22 -14.30 21.05
CA THR A 73 -0.56 -13.92 22.30
C THR A 73 -1.56 -13.63 23.41
N LYS A 74 -2.47 -14.57 23.70
CA LYS A 74 -2.82 -14.77 25.11
C LYS A 74 -1.64 -15.49 25.76
N ARG A 75 -0.62 -14.72 26.12
CA ARG A 75 0.44 -15.15 27.05
C ARG A 75 -0.30 -15.75 28.26
N PRO A 76 -0.20 -17.08 28.51
CA PRO A 76 -0.87 -17.64 29.66
C PRO A 76 -0.31 -16.90 30.86
N ALA A 77 -1.20 -16.22 31.61
CA ALA A 77 -0.85 -15.67 32.90
C ALA A 77 -0.21 -16.84 33.64
N SER A 78 1.09 -16.70 33.94
CA SER A 78 1.88 -17.74 34.58
C SER A 78 1.03 -18.36 35.68
N SER A 79 0.85 -19.66 35.62
CA SER A 79 0.35 -20.46 36.72
C SER A 79 1.29 -20.26 37.91
N ARG A 80 1.10 -19.15 38.64
CA ARG A 80 1.69 -18.97 39.95
C ARG A 80 0.88 -19.91 40.84
N ALA A 81 1.33 -21.16 40.88
CA ALA A 81 0.87 -22.18 41.79
C ALA A 81 0.74 -21.55 43.18
N LYS A 82 -0.50 -21.36 43.62
CA LYS A 82 -0.79 -21.05 45.02
C LYS A 82 -0.52 -22.35 45.76
N ALA A 83 0.71 -22.53 46.23
CA ALA A 83 1.03 -23.57 47.19
C ALA A 83 0.18 -23.35 48.45
N PRO A 84 -0.49 -24.38 48.99
CA PRO A 84 -1.18 -24.25 50.26
C PRO A 84 -0.11 -24.10 51.36
N ARG A 85 -0.18 -23.02 52.15
CA ARG A 85 0.58 -22.92 53.40
C ARG A 85 -0.01 -23.94 54.37
N ALA A 86 0.82 -24.86 54.83
CA ALA A 86 0.48 -25.84 55.85
C ALA A 86 0.18 -25.17 57.21
N ARG A 87 -0.56 -25.92 58.03
CA ARG A 87 -1.17 -25.60 59.33
C ARG A 87 -0.30 -24.84 60.32
#